data_AF-A0A9P9JUP4-F1
#
_entry.id   AF-A0A9P9JUP4-F1
#
_cell.length_a   1.000
_cell.length_b   1.000
_cell.length_c   1.000
_cell.angle_alpha   90.00
_cell.angle_beta   90.00
_cell.angle_gamma   90.00
#
_symmetry.space_group_name_H-M   'P 1'
#
loop_
_entity.id
_entity.type
_entity.pdbx_description
1 polymer ?
#
loop_
_entity_poly.entity_id
_entity_poly.type
_entity_poly.pdbx_seq_one_letter_code
_entity_poly.pdbx_strand_id
1 'polypeptide(L)'
;MAQFETNLAGGPNTQRALLVATAQDIQQLLGNSSLTSEALIDLSLRQIEQFDPKGAALQAMIKVAPREKLLAQARGLDQERQRGQVRGPLHGIPIILKDIFNTHPYWELPTTQGAKVLEHAENAGESRLVEQLTKAGLVVIGNANLPEFGAGKGEGGIGGLSALGGQARSAYVFEIVKKEDKHLANPNPGGSSTGSALAVAAGYCPISIGGEADGSLTTPASRAAMYALKCTPQTNSTDGIFQVVPTFETVGGMAKPVRDLANITNVILQAVKEPRSIQFKLPDFLFDSDEAYLAQVKGAIEKAINIIRQGGGPLIIPSISLILGRLSSKMTAEVRDSVNAYLAGLTDTPVRTLEEIIDWNKKHPELQAGIEQTYLIAAQNDTTTPEELAEARAFVKQASGPDALFKVMDELQLDAICAPTDGPICTLAAMAGKSSGRKKRYQAIF
;
A
#
# COMPACT_ATOMS: atom_id res chain seq x y z
N MET A 1 -28.91 -7.29 4.18
CA MET A 1 -29.11 -5.95 3.59
C MET A 1 -29.94 -5.04 4.49
N ALA A 2 -31.23 -5.29 4.76
CA ALA A 2 -32.05 -4.39 5.59
C ALA A 2 -31.46 -4.05 6.99
N GLN A 3 -30.90 -5.04 7.70
CA GLN A 3 -30.23 -4.80 8.99
C GLN A 3 -28.89 -4.06 8.84
N PHE A 4 -28.20 -4.25 7.72
CA PHE A 4 -26.93 -3.59 7.38
C PHE A 4 -27.14 -2.12 6.97
N GLU A 5 -28.18 -1.85 6.18
CA GLU A 5 -28.71 -0.52 5.83
C GLU A 5 -29.08 0.28 7.08
N THR A 6 -29.85 -0.33 7.99
CA THR A 6 -30.26 0.32 9.25
C THR A 6 -29.07 0.64 10.14
N ASN A 7 -28.02 -0.20 10.12
CA ASN A 7 -26.82 0.02 10.91
C ASN A 7 -25.95 1.14 10.34
N LEU A 8 -25.76 1.24 9.01
CA LEU A 8 -24.97 2.33 8.41
C LEU A 8 -25.71 3.67 8.39
N ALA A 9 -27.04 3.68 8.49
CA ALA A 9 -27.87 4.87 8.64
C ALA A 9 -27.92 5.43 10.09
N GLY A 10 -26.96 5.08 10.95
CA GLY A 10 -26.84 5.60 12.32
C GLY A 10 -27.46 4.74 13.44
N GLY A 11 -27.76 3.46 13.18
CA GLY A 11 -28.21 2.51 14.19
C GLY A 11 -27.11 2.04 15.17
N PRO A 12 -27.45 1.30 16.24
CA PRO A 12 -26.52 0.90 17.30
C PRO A 12 -25.34 0.02 16.86
N ASN A 13 -25.31 -0.48 15.61
CA ASN A 13 -24.17 -1.25 15.07
C ASN A 13 -23.43 -0.57 13.90
N THR A 14 -23.52 0.75 13.72
CA THR A 14 -22.83 1.47 12.62
C THR A 14 -21.34 1.14 12.53
N GLN A 15 -20.65 1.06 13.66
CA GLN A 15 -19.21 0.73 13.72
C GLN A 15 -18.91 -0.67 13.20
N ARG A 16 -19.74 -1.65 13.57
CA ARG A 16 -19.62 -3.03 13.10
C ARG A 16 -19.89 -3.15 11.60
N ALA A 17 -20.75 -2.28 11.08
CA ALA A 17 -21.06 -2.27 9.66
C ALA A 17 -19.90 -1.68 8.82
N LEU A 18 -19.26 -0.58 9.24
CA LEU A 18 -18.05 -0.05 8.57
C LEU A 18 -16.88 -1.06 8.56
N LEU A 19 -16.76 -1.84 9.64
CA LEU A 19 -15.73 -2.88 9.73
C LEU A 19 -15.85 -3.98 8.69
N VAL A 20 -17.01 -4.18 8.06
CA VAL A 20 -17.19 -5.25 7.05
C VAL A 20 -17.73 -4.73 5.72
N ALA A 21 -18.14 -3.46 5.64
CA ALA A 21 -18.66 -2.85 4.42
C ALA A 21 -17.62 -2.86 3.30
N THR A 22 -18.05 -3.36 2.15
CA THR A 22 -17.30 -3.21 0.90
C THR A 22 -17.62 -1.85 0.27
N ALA A 23 -16.75 -1.36 -0.61
CA ALA A 23 -17.05 -0.16 -1.40
C ALA A 23 -18.30 -0.38 -2.28
N GLN A 24 -18.55 -1.62 -2.72
CA GLN A 24 -19.77 -1.99 -3.43
C GLN A 24 -21.02 -1.82 -2.56
N ASP A 25 -21.04 -2.34 -1.32
CA ASP A 25 -22.17 -2.18 -0.40
C ASP A 25 -22.45 -0.69 -0.17
N ILE A 26 -21.38 0.07 0.07
CA ILE A 26 -21.47 1.51 0.29
C ILE A 26 -22.04 2.21 -0.95
N GLN A 27 -21.61 1.87 -2.17
CA GLN A 27 -22.17 2.46 -3.39
C GLN A 27 -23.67 2.20 -3.54
N GLN A 28 -24.17 1.03 -3.12
CA GLN A 28 -25.62 0.76 -3.15
C GLN A 28 -26.38 1.70 -2.22
N LEU A 29 -25.86 1.94 -1.00
CA LEU A 29 -26.44 2.85 -0.02
C LEU A 29 -26.37 4.32 -0.47
N LEU A 30 -25.27 4.72 -1.11
CA LEU A 30 -25.14 6.05 -1.70
C LEU A 30 -26.12 6.21 -2.88
N GLY A 31 -26.27 5.18 -3.72
CA GLY A 31 -27.14 5.19 -4.89
C GLY A 31 -28.63 5.23 -4.56
N ASN A 32 -29.06 4.60 -3.46
CA ASN A 32 -30.45 4.62 -2.99
C ASN A 32 -30.73 5.74 -1.97
N SER A 33 -29.76 6.63 -1.73
CA SER A 33 -29.84 7.75 -0.77
C SER A 33 -30.05 7.35 0.70
N SER A 34 -29.77 6.09 1.08
CA SER A 34 -29.78 5.65 2.50
C SER A 34 -28.54 6.10 3.25
N LEU A 35 -27.49 6.51 2.52
CA LEU A 35 -26.26 7.08 3.05
C LEU A 35 -25.82 8.21 2.12
N THR A 36 -25.17 9.24 2.67
CA THR A 36 -24.48 10.27 1.89
C THR A 36 -22.96 10.10 2.03
N SER A 37 -22.21 10.60 1.06
CA SER A 37 -20.75 10.64 1.15
C SER A 37 -20.30 11.48 2.34
N GLU A 38 -20.94 12.61 2.61
CA GLU A 38 -20.65 13.40 3.82
C GLU A 38 -20.78 12.57 5.10
N ALA A 39 -21.89 11.84 5.27
CA ALA A 39 -22.10 10.99 6.43
C ALA A 39 -21.09 9.85 6.51
N LEU A 40 -20.75 9.23 5.37
CA LEU A 40 -19.73 8.18 5.30
C LEU A 40 -18.34 8.69 5.73
N ILE A 41 -17.92 9.86 5.24
CA ILE A 41 -16.65 10.46 5.63
C ILE A 41 -16.65 10.80 7.13
N ASP A 42 -17.74 11.38 7.64
CA ASP A 42 -17.87 11.68 9.06
C ASP A 42 -17.76 10.41 9.93
N LEU A 43 -18.37 9.32 9.48
CA LEU A 43 -18.28 8.00 10.12
C LEU A 43 -16.86 7.44 10.11
N SER A 44 -16.16 7.50 8.97
CA SER A 44 -14.75 7.11 8.86
C SER A 44 -13.86 7.91 9.82
N LEU A 45 -14.07 9.23 9.91
CA LEU A 45 -13.29 10.10 10.81
C LEU A 45 -13.52 9.77 12.29
N ARG A 46 -14.77 9.52 12.69
CA ARG A 46 -15.09 9.09 14.07
C ARG A 46 -14.45 7.75 14.40
N GLN A 47 -14.42 6.82 13.45
CA GLN A 47 -13.77 5.50 13.63
C GLN A 47 -12.25 5.67 13.85
N ILE A 48 -11.59 6.54 13.09
CA ILE A 48 -10.18 6.88 13.29
C ILE A 48 -9.96 7.50 14.67
N GLU A 49 -10.72 8.54 15.02
CA GLU A 49 -10.62 9.26 16.30
C GLU A 49 -10.77 8.33 17.51
N GLN A 50 -11.62 7.31 17.40
CA GLN A 50 -11.90 6.36 18.48
C GLN A 50 -10.82 5.28 18.62
N PHE A 51 -10.29 4.74 17.52
CA PHE A 51 -9.50 3.49 17.54
C PHE A 51 -8.03 3.66 17.13
N ASP A 52 -7.64 4.77 16.52
CA ASP A 52 -6.28 4.94 16.00
C ASP A 52 -5.29 5.44 17.07
N PRO A 53 -5.49 6.62 17.69
CA PRO A 53 -4.66 7.07 18.82
C PRO A 53 -5.11 6.48 20.17
N LYS A 54 -6.34 5.98 20.25
CA LYS A 54 -7.03 5.51 21.47
C LYS A 54 -7.67 4.15 21.22
N GLY A 55 -8.29 3.56 22.24
CA GLY A 55 -8.98 2.27 22.11
C GLY A 55 -8.00 1.15 21.77
N ALA A 56 -8.08 0.61 20.54
CA ALA A 56 -7.13 -0.40 20.05
C ALA A 56 -5.71 0.17 19.86
N ALA A 57 -5.58 1.50 19.75
CA ALA A 57 -4.33 2.21 19.58
C ALA A 57 -3.51 1.67 18.40
N LEU A 58 -4.17 1.53 17.24
CA LEU A 58 -3.58 0.91 16.06
C LEU A 58 -2.43 1.71 15.46
N GLN A 59 -2.38 3.03 15.67
CA GLN A 59 -1.35 3.92 15.11
C GLN A 59 -1.12 3.69 13.60
N ALA A 60 -2.21 3.48 12.88
CA ALA A 60 -2.25 3.26 11.44
C ALA A 60 -2.21 4.57 10.65
N MET A 61 -2.49 5.73 11.27
CA MET A 61 -2.45 7.03 10.62
C MET A 61 -1.23 7.85 11.07
N ILE A 62 -0.62 8.59 10.13
CA ILE A 62 0.30 9.70 10.44
C ILE A 62 -0.49 10.99 10.57
N LYS A 63 -1.37 11.27 9.60
CA LYS A 63 -2.14 12.50 9.56
C LYS A 63 -3.48 12.30 8.88
N VAL A 64 -4.48 13.03 9.37
CA VAL A 64 -5.83 13.11 8.79
C VAL A 64 -6.04 14.54 8.30
N ALA A 65 -6.64 14.70 7.12
CA ALA A 65 -6.91 16.02 6.56
C ALA A 65 -7.97 16.76 7.39
N PRO A 66 -8.02 18.10 7.34
CA PRO A 66 -8.99 18.87 8.11
C PRO A 66 -10.44 18.44 7.83
N ARG A 67 -11.17 18.06 8.88
CA ARG A 67 -12.54 17.51 8.83
C ARG A 67 -13.47 18.34 7.94
N GLU A 68 -13.51 19.65 8.14
CA GLU A 68 -14.39 20.54 7.39
C GLU A 68 -14.12 20.52 5.87
N LYS A 69 -12.84 20.42 5.47
CA LYS A 69 -12.46 20.32 4.04
C LYS A 69 -12.94 19.00 3.44
N LEU A 70 -12.82 17.91 4.18
CA LEU A 70 -13.29 16.58 3.77
C LEU A 70 -14.81 16.53 3.64
N LEU A 71 -15.54 17.03 4.64
CA LEU A 71 -17.01 17.07 4.61
C LEU A 71 -17.53 17.97 3.47
N ALA A 72 -16.87 19.11 3.21
CA ALA A 72 -17.21 19.97 2.09
C ALA A 72 -16.99 19.29 0.73
N GLN A 73 -15.88 18.57 0.54
CA GLN A 73 -15.63 17.79 -0.68
C GLN A 73 -16.69 16.69 -0.87
N ALA A 74 -17.00 15.96 0.20
CA ALA A 74 -17.99 14.89 0.19
C ALA A 74 -19.40 15.41 -0.17
N ARG A 75 -19.81 16.56 0.39
CA ARG A 75 -21.05 17.24 0.00
C ARG A 75 -21.10 17.61 -1.48
N GLY A 76 -19.97 18.02 -2.06
CA GLY A 76 -19.87 18.27 -3.50
C GLY A 76 -20.15 17.00 -4.32
N LEU A 77 -19.57 15.86 -3.91
CA LEU A 77 -19.80 14.57 -4.55
C LEU A 77 -21.25 14.07 -4.39
N ASP A 78 -21.89 14.37 -3.27
CA ASP A 78 -23.33 14.11 -3.07
C ASP A 78 -24.19 14.94 -4.02
N GLN A 79 -23.89 16.23 -4.21
CA GLN A 79 -24.59 17.09 -5.17
C GLN A 79 -24.41 16.62 -6.61
N GLU A 80 -23.21 16.17 -6.98
CA GLU A 80 -22.95 15.55 -8.28
C GLU A 80 -23.83 14.31 -8.49
N ARG A 81 -23.91 13.43 -7.47
CA ARG A 81 -24.75 12.24 -7.51
C ARG A 81 -26.22 12.60 -7.70
N GLN A 82 -26.75 13.60 -6.99
CA GLN A 82 -28.14 14.08 -7.16
C GLN A 82 -28.43 14.59 -8.57
N ARG A 83 -27.42 15.13 -9.26
CA ARG A 83 -27.49 15.58 -10.66
C ARG A 83 -27.23 14.46 -11.68
N GLY A 84 -27.05 13.21 -11.24
CA GLY A 84 -26.72 12.07 -12.11
C GLY A 84 -25.27 12.05 -12.59
N GLN A 85 -24.37 12.83 -11.99
CA GLN A 85 -22.96 12.98 -12.37
C GLN A 85 -22.06 12.05 -11.57
N VAL A 86 -22.37 10.75 -11.57
CA VAL A 86 -21.56 9.74 -10.86
C VAL A 86 -20.30 9.43 -11.67
N ARG A 87 -19.12 9.63 -11.07
CA ARG A 87 -17.81 9.52 -11.75
C ARG A 87 -17.33 8.08 -11.94
N GLY A 88 -17.91 7.11 -11.23
CA GLY A 88 -17.54 5.71 -11.33
C GLY A 88 -17.91 4.89 -10.09
N PRO A 89 -17.42 3.63 -9.99
CA PRO A 89 -17.75 2.71 -8.90
C PRO A 89 -17.17 3.12 -7.53
N LEU A 90 -16.32 4.14 -7.47
CA LEU A 90 -15.69 4.63 -6.25
C LEU A 90 -16.10 6.08 -5.90
N HIS A 91 -17.15 6.60 -6.55
CA HIS A 91 -17.62 7.97 -6.35
C HIS A 91 -18.11 8.19 -4.90
N GLY A 92 -17.47 9.09 -4.17
CA GLY A 92 -17.82 9.41 -2.79
C GLY A 92 -17.25 8.47 -1.73
N ILE A 93 -16.33 7.57 -2.10
CA ILE A 93 -15.71 6.59 -1.18
C ILE A 93 -14.45 7.19 -0.52
N PRO A 94 -14.27 7.05 0.82
CA PRO A 94 -13.02 7.41 1.49
C PRO A 94 -11.87 6.49 1.07
N ILE A 95 -10.68 7.06 0.94
CA ILE A 95 -9.44 6.32 0.73
C ILE A 95 -8.31 6.89 1.60
N ILE A 96 -7.49 5.99 2.14
CA ILE A 96 -6.25 6.31 2.85
C ILE A 96 -5.06 5.90 2.00
N LEU A 97 -4.05 6.76 1.95
CA LEU A 97 -2.85 6.55 1.15
C LEU A 97 -1.65 6.37 2.08
N LYS A 98 -0.74 5.45 1.78
CA LYS A 98 0.57 5.40 2.46
C LYS A 98 1.24 6.77 2.40
N ASP A 99 2.01 7.16 3.40
CA ASP A 99 2.70 8.46 3.45
C ASP A 99 3.90 8.59 2.48
N ILE A 100 3.62 8.43 1.18
CA ILE A 100 4.56 8.52 0.06
C ILE A 100 3.99 9.34 -1.12
N PHE A 101 2.70 9.70 -1.09
CA PHE A 101 2.03 10.38 -2.20
C PHE A 101 1.90 11.87 -1.91
N ASN A 102 2.51 12.71 -2.76
CA ASN A 102 2.30 14.15 -2.70
C ASN A 102 0.82 14.47 -2.89
N THR A 103 0.27 15.28 -1.99
CA THR A 103 -1.09 15.81 -2.07
C THR A 103 -1.02 17.32 -2.28
N HIS A 104 -2.08 17.93 -2.80
CA HIS A 104 -2.11 19.40 -2.87
C HIS A 104 -2.00 20.02 -1.45
N PRO A 105 -1.17 21.06 -1.21
CA PRO A 105 -0.97 21.67 0.12
C PRO A 105 -2.26 22.10 0.84
N TYR A 106 -3.32 22.41 0.09
CA TYR A 106 -4.67 22.62 0.62
C TYR A 106 -5.14 21.53 1.59
N TRP A 107 -4.75 20.27 1.38
CA TRP A 107 -5.15 19.15 2.22
C TRP A 107 -4.36 19.04 3.53
N GLU A 108 -3.25 19.77 3.65
CA GLU A 108 -2.34 19.71 4.80
C GLU A 108 -1.86 18.28 5.08
N LEU A 109 -1.65 17.48 4.03
CA LEU A 109 -1.19 16.09 4.07
C LEU A 109 0.23 16.00 3.47
N PRO A 110 1.26 16.47 4.19
CA PRO A 110 2.64 16.44 3.72
C PRO A 110 3.10 15.00 3.54
N THR A 111 3.96 14.75 2.56
CA THR A 111 4.59 13.43 2.38
C THR A 111 5.83 13.36 3.25
N THR A 112 5.80 12.59 4.34
CA THR A 112 6.87 12.66 5.36
C THR A 112 7.75 11.43 5.42
N GLN A 113 7.34 10.32 4.78
CA GLN A 113 7.95 8.99 4.99
C GLN A 113 8.02 8.59 6.48
N GLY A 114 7.15 9.17 7.32
CA GLY A 114 7.17 9.02 8.78
C GLY A 114 8.31 9.76 9.50
N ALA A 115 9.11 10.56 8.80
CA ALA A 115 10.27 11.24 9.35
C ALA A 115 9.90 12.58 10.00
N LYS A 116 10.32 12.79 11.26
CA LYS A 116 9.98 14.00 12.03
C LYS A 116 10.46 15.29 11.37
N VAL A 117 11.61 15.25 10.70
CA VAL A 117 12.17 16.40 9.97
C VAL A 117 11.29 16.88 8.79
N LEU A 118 10.40 16.02 8.28
CA LEU A 118 9.52 16.32 7.15
C LEU A 118 8.06 16.61 7.56
N GLU A 119 7.76 16.71 8.86
CA GLU A 119 6.39 16.89 9.39
C GLU A 119 5.63 18.07 8.79
N HIS A 120 6.37 19.10 8.37
CA HIS A 120 5.86 20.35 7.81
C HIS A 120 6.39 20.61 6.40
N ALA A 121 6.95 19.61 5.73
CA ALA A 121 7.45 19.75 4.37
C ALA A 121 6.30 20.00 3.38
N GLU A 122 6.50 20.93 2.44
CA GLU A 122 5.53 21.21 1.38
C GLU A 122 6.08 20.80 0.01
N ASN A 123 5.31 20.01 -0.72
CA ASN A 123 5.61 19.62 -2.10
C ASN A 123 5.11 20.66 -3.12
N ALA A 124 5.83 20.81 -4.23
CA ALA A 124 5.48 21.76 -5.29
C ALA A 124 4.17 21.45 -6.04
N GLY A 125 3.71 20.19 -6.01
CA GLY A 125 2.52 19.76 -6.72
C GLY A 125 1.98 18.42 -6.26
N GLU A 126 0.72 18.17 -6.56
CA GLU A 126 0.02 16.92 -6.27
C GLU A 126 0.51 15.79 -7.19
N SER A 127 0.57 14.57 -6.66
CA SER A 127 0.89 13.41 -7.49
C SER A 127 -0.18 13.15 -8.53
N ARG A 128 0.22 12.76 -9.74
CA ARG A 128 -0.70 12.42 -10.82
C ARG A 128 -1.71 11.33 -10.42
N LEU A 129 -1.30 10.43 -9.53
CA LEU A 129 -2.16 9.38 -9.01
C LEU A 129 -3.22 9.93 -8.07
N VAL A 130 -2.90 10.85 -7.17
CA VAL A 130 -3.89 11.51 -6.30
C VAL A 130 -4.88 12.34 -7.11
N GLU A 131 -4.43 13.04 -8.16
CA GLU A 131 -5.35 13.70 -9.07
C GLU A 131 -6.33 12.70 -9.71
N GLN A 132 -5.84 11.53 -10.12
CA GLN A 132 -6.67 10.48 -10.74
C GLN A 132 -7.67 9.88 -9.75
N LEU A 133 -7.29 9.70 -8.48
CA LEU A 133 -8.22 9.29 -7.42
C LEU A 133 -9.35 10.31 -7.25
N THR A 134 -9.02 11.59 -7.19
CA THR A 134 -10.00 12.68 -7.07
C THR A 134 -10.90 12.77 -8.31
N LYS A 135 -10.34 12.60 -9.52
CA LYS A 135 -11.10 12.52 -10.77
C LYS A 135 -12.05 11.32 -10.82
N ALA A 136 -11.68 10.19 -10.21
CA ALA A 136 -12.55 9.02 -10.04
C ALA A 136 -13.61 9.19 -8.93
N GLY A 137 -13.58 10.33 -8.22
CA GLY A 137 -14.55 10.69 -7.19
C GLY A 137 -14.22 10.17 -5.80
N LEU A 138 -13.00 9.70 -5.53
CA LEU A 138 -12.60 9.31 -4.18
C LEU A 138 -12.31 10.55 -3.32
N VAL A 139 -12.47 10.38 -1.99
CA VAL A 139 -12.10 11.38 -0.98
C VAL A 139 -10.86 10.87 -0.23
N VAL A 140 -9.73 11.54 -0.43
CA VAL A 140 -8.47 11.21 0.27
C VAL A 140 -8.54 11.76 1.69
N ILE A 141 -8.68 10.89 2.69
CA ILE A 141 -8.91 11.32 4.09
C ILE A 141 -7.63 11.51 4.91
N GLY A 142 -6.51 10.88 4.52
CA GLY A 142 -5.26 10.99 5.28
C GLY A 142 -4.10 10.13 4.80
N ASN A 143 -2.96 10.33 5.44
CA ASN A 143 -1.72 9.56 5.26
C ASN A 143 -1.64 8.43 6.29
N ALA A 144 -1.42 7.22 5.80
CA ALA A 144 -1.17 6.02 6.59
C ALA A 144 0.29 5.94 7.05
N ASN A 145 0.46 5.43 8.27
CA ASN A 145 1.75 5.14 8.87
C ASN A 145 2.50 4.02 8.12
N LEU A 146 3.82 4.03 8.26
CA LEU A 146 4.78 3.15 7.62
C LEU A 146 6.02 3.03 8.52
N PRO A 147 6.85 1.98 8.39
CA PRO A 147 8.21 2.04 8.90
C PRO A 147 8.96 3.17 8.20
N GLU A 148 9.67 4.00 8.97
CA GLU A 148 10.29 5.24 8.47
C GLU A 148 11.18 4.99 7.24
N PHE A 149 11.03 5.83 6.21
CA PHE A 149 11.64 5.65 4.88
C PHE A 149 11.41 4.26 4.28
N GLY A 150 10.22 3.69 4.45
CA GLY A 150 9.89 2.37 3.93
C GLY A 150 10.69 1.23 4.57
N ALA A 151 11.12 1.37 5.83
CA ALA A 151 12.12 0.54 6.52
C ALA A 151 13.57 0.75 6.04
N GLY A 152 13.84 1.82 5.30
CA GLY A 152 15.16 2.21 4.80
C GLY A 152 15.98 3.09 5.74
N LYS A 153 15.51 3.38 6.96
CA LYS A 153 16.25 4.23 7.90
C LYS A 153 17.44 3.51 8.56
N GLY A 154 17.22 2.33 9.12
CA GLY A 154 18.26 1.56 9.81
C GLY A 154 17.90 0.10 10.06
N GLU A 155 18.84 -0.62 10.67
CA GLU A 155 18.73 -2.06 10.92
C GLU A 155 17.54 -2.43 11.81
N GLY A 156 16.97 -3.62 11.58
CA GLY A 156 15.91 -4.15 12.44
C GLY A 156 14.52 -3.55 12.20
N GLY A 157 14.31 -2.84 11.07
CA GLY A 157 13.06 -2.16 10.71
C GLY A 157 11.79 -2.88 11.19
N ILE A 158 11.16 -2.33 12.21
CA ILE A 158 9.92 -2.86 12.77
C ILE A 158 8.76 -2.37 11.91
N GLY A 159 7.88 -3.29 11.50
CA GLY A 159 6.76 -2.96 10.63
C GLY A 159 5.89 -1.88 11.26
N GLY A 160 5.74 -0.75 10.56
CA GLY A 160 4.91 0.37 11.00
C GLY A 160 5.51 1.26 12.08
N LEU A 161 6.82 1.18 12.36
CA LEU A 161 7.49 2.11 13.27
C LEU A 161 8.03 3.35 12.56
N SER A 162 7.48 4.53 12.86
CA SER A 162 8.07 5.80 12.44
C SER A 162 8.14 6.82 13.57
N ALA A 163 9.06 7.77 13.45
CA ALA A 163 9.17 8.89 14.39
C ALA A 163 7.87 9.71 14.50
N LEU A 164 7.16 9.91 13.39
CA LEU A 164 5.90 10.67 13.38
C LEU A 164 4.67 9.86 13.78
N GLY A 165 4.52 8.66 13.22
CA GLY A 165 3.31 7.84 13.41
C GLY A 165 3.37 6.92 14.63
N GLY A 166 4.53 6.75 15.26
CA GLY A 166 4.74 5.77 16.31
C GLY A 166 4.78 4.34 15.76
N GLN A 167 4.52 3.36 16.63
CA GLN A 167 4.50 1.93 16.32
C GLN A 167 3.08 1.47 16.00
N ALA A 168 2.80 1.25 14.71
CA ALA A 168 1.55 0.64 14.28
C ALA A 168 1.37 -0.76 14.92
N ARG A 169 0.13 -1.13 15.25
CA ARG A 169 -0.21 -2.40 15.90
C ARG A 169 -1.09 -3.27 15.02
N SER A 170 -0.92 -4.58 15.12
CA SER A 170 -1.74 -5.53 14.38
C SER A 170 -3.22 -5.39 14.76
N ALA A 171 -4.10 -5.45 13.76
CA ALA A 171 -5.55 -5.46 13.96
C ALA A 171 -6.07 -6.80 14.54
N TYR A 172 -5.27 -7.87 14.47
CA TYR A 172 -5.68 -9.24 14.82
C TYR A 172 -4.81 -9.89 15.90
N VAL A 173 -3.62 -9.36 16.16
CA VAL A 173 -2.70 -9.87 17.18
C VAL A 173 -2.45 -8.76 18.20
N PHE A 174 -2.95 -8.93 19.42
CA PHE A 174 -2.97 -7.87 20.44
C PHE A 174 -1.67 -7.75 21.26
N GLU A 175 -0.72 -8.66 21.06
CA GLU A 175 0.61 -8.53 21.65
C GLU A 175 1.34 -7.31 21.07
N ILE A 176 2.24 -6.72 21.85
CA ILE A 176 3.01 -5.54 21.45
C ILE A 176 4.34 -6.00 20.86
N VAL A 177 4.74 -5.38 19.75
CA VAL A 177 6.02 -5.67 19.10
C VAL A 177 7.18 -5.29 20.02
N LYS A 178 8.14 -6.20 20.16
CA LYS A 178 9.37 -6.04 20.94
C LYS A 178 10.57 -5.91 19.99
N LYS A 179 11.66 -5.32 20.49
CA LYS A 179 12.87 -5.07 19.70
C LYS A 179 13.52 -6.36 19.20
N GLU A 180 13.40 -7.43 19.98
CA GLU A 180 13.93 -8.76 19.74
C GLU A 180 13.03 -9.62 18.83
N ASP A 181 11.83 -9.15 18.49
CA ASP A 181 10.95 -9.86 17.58
C ASP A 181 11.52 -9.85 16.16
N LYS A 182 11.39 -10.98 15.47
CA LYS A 182 11.80 -11.08 14.07
C LYS A 182 10.84 -10.29 13.19
N HIS A 183 11.35 -9.71 12.11
CA HIS A 183 10.57 -8.88 11.17
C HIS A 183 9.26 -9.53 10.68
N LEU A 184 9.28 -10.85 10.43
CA LEU A 184 8.11 -11.61 9.97
C LEU A 184 7.42 -12.40 11.09
N ALA A 185 7.79 -12.23 12.36
CA ALA A 185 7.13 -12.89 13.48
C ALA A 185 5.94 -12.06 13.99
N ASN A 186 4.96 -12.74 14.57
CA ASN A 186 3.97 -12.04 15.38
C ASN A 186 4.66 -11.42 16.60
N PRO A 187 4.20 -10.23 17.05
CA PRO A 187 3.01 -9.50 16.61
C PRO A 187 3.23 -8.42 15.52
N ASN A 188 4.36 -8.43 14.81
CA ASN A 188 4.69 -7.40 13.82
C ASN A 188 3.59 -7.29 12.73
N PRO A 189 3.03 -6.11 12.45
CA PRO A 189 1.97 -5.95 11.44
C PRO A 189 2.47 -6.04 9.99
N GLY A 190 3.78 -6.24 9.78
CA GLY A 190 4.42 -6.18 8.47
C GLY A 190 4.58 -4.74 7.99
N GLY A 191 5.06 -4.57 6.77
CA GLY A 191 5.28 -3.25 6.18
C GLY A 191 5.94 -3.35 4.82
N SER A 192 6.17 -2.23 4.13
CA SER A 192 6.07 -0.86 4.67
C SER A 192 4.71 -0.16 4.53
N SER A 193 3.74 -0.68 3.79
CA SER A 193 2.38 -0.09 3.68
C SER A 193 1.49 -0.48 4.88
N THR A 194 2.05 -0.42 6.09
CA THR A 194 1.47 -0.95 7.32
C THR A 194 0.15 -0.28 7.66
N GLY A 195 0.14 1.05 7.73
CA GLY A 195 -1.06 1.83 8.02
C GLY A 195 -2.15 1.65 6.96
N SER A 196 -1.78 1.51 5.68
CA SER A 196 -2.74 1.28 4.60
C SER A 196 -3.51 -0.02 4.81
N ALA A 197 -2.83 -1.09 5.23
CA ALA A 197 -3.46 -2.38 5.51
C ALA A 197 -4.35 -2.32 6.75
N LEU A 198 -3.84 -1.72 7.83
CA LEU A 198 -4.56 -1.59 9.10
C LEU A 198 -5.78 -0.67 8.99
N ALA A 199 -5.70 0.40 8.21
CA ALA A 199 -6.82 1.31 7.98
C ALA A 199 -8.04 0.60 7.37
N VAL A 200 -7.79 -0.31 6.41
CA VAL A 200 -8.88 -1.09 5.80
C VAL A 200 -9.40 -2.14 6.79
N ALA A 201 -8.50 -2.86 7.45
CA ALA A 201 -8.87 -3.87 8.45
C ALA A 201 -9.71 -3.28 9.60
N ALA A 202 -9.37 -2.06 10.06
CA ALA A 202 -10.05 -1.35 11.14
C ALA A 202 -11.31 -0.58 10.71
N GLY A 203 -11.66 -0.62 9.42
CA GLY A 203 -12.86 0.04 8.89
C GLY A 203 -12.76 1.56 8.81
N TYR A 204 -11.55 2.12 8.74
CA TYR A 204 -11.34 3.56 8.50
C TYR A 204 -11.71 3.94 7.07
N CYS A 205 -11.47 3.03 6.13
CA CYS A 205 -11.89 3.13 4.74
C CYS A 205 -12.08 1.71 4.16
N PRO A 206 -12.89 1.52 3.10
CA PRO A 206 -13.07 0.21 2.47
C PRO A 206 -11.90 -0.19 1.56
N ILE A 207 -11.09 0.79 1.12
CA ILE A 207 -9.96 0.61 0.22
C ILE A 207 -8.81 1.55 0.60
N SER A 208 -7.58 1.12 0.34
CA SER A 208 -6.38 1.94 0.51
C SER A 208 -5.37 1.67 -0.61
N ILE A 209 -4.36 2.52 -0.72
CA ILE A 209 -3.22 2.28 -1.61
C ILE A 209 -1.89 2.43 -0.87
N GLY A 210 -0.87 1.78 -1.41
CA GLY A 210 0.49 1.83 -0.90
C GLY A 210 1.52 1.59 -2.00
N GLY A 211 2.78 1.52 -1.59
CA GLY A 211 3.91 1.27 -2.48
C GLY A 211 4.68 0.03 -2.06
N GLU A 212 5.14 -0.75 -3.02
CA GLU A 212 5.97 -1.93 -2.79
C GLU A 212 7.21 -1.95 -3.68
N ALA A 213 8.38 -2.01 -3.02
CA ALA A 213 9.65 -2.44 -3.62
C ALA A 213 9.80 -3.97 -3.50
N ASP A 214 9.57 -4.51 -2.30
CA ASP A 214 9.69 -5.91 -1.95
C ASP A 214 8.77 -6.20 -0.74
N GLY A 215 7.70 -6.97 -0.93
CA GLY A 215 6.72 -7.34 0.12
C GLY A 215 5.93 -6.18 0.76
N SER A 216 6.30 -4.94 0.47
CA SER A 216 5.85 -3.74 1.18
C SER A 216 4.37 -3.40 1.08
N LEU A 217 3.60 -4.06 0.24
CA LEU A 217 2.14 -3.97 0.12
C LEU A 217 1.53 -5.33 0.49
N THR A 218 2.05 -6.41 -0.08
CA THR A 218 1.51 -7.77 0.06
C THR A 218 1.70 -8.35 1.46
N THR A 219 2.85 -8.16 2.10
CA THR A 219 3.12 -8.62 3.47
C THR A 219 2.20 -7.99 4.53
N PRO A 220 2.06 -6.64 4.64
CA PRO A 220 1.14 -6.07 5.60
C PRO A 220 -0.33 -6.38 5.27
N ALA A 221 -0.69 -6.51 3.99
CA ALA A 221 -2.04 -6.94 3.61
C ALA A 221 -2.36 -8.35 4.10
N SER A 222 -1.46 -9.31 3.88
CA SER A 222 -1.60 -10.69 4.37
C SER A 222 -1.78 -10.74 5.89
N ARG A 223 -0.96 -9.98 6.63
CA ARG A 223 -1.02 -9.89 8.09
C ARG A 223 -2.28 -9.19 8.62
N ALA A 224 -2.88 -8.31 7.82
CA ALA A 224 -4.12 -7.63 8.11
C ALA A 224 -5.35 -8.31 7.48
N ALA A 225 -5.21 -9.54 6.95
CA ALA A 225 -6.28 -10.30 6.30
C ALA A 225 -6.95 -9.60 5.09
N MET A 226 -6.18 -8.80 4.34
CA MET A 226 -6.63 -8.05 3.17
C MET A 226 -6.14 -8.69 1.87
N TYR A 227 -6.89 -8.51 0.78
CA TYR A 227 -6.35 -8.72 -0.56
C TYR A 227 -5.50 -7.52 -0.97
N ALA A 228 -4.38 -7.78 -1.64
CA ALA A 228 -3.53 -6.75 -2.23
C ALA A 228 -3.17 -7.10 -3.67
N LEU A 229 -2.93 -6.07 -4.47
CA LEU A 229 -2.40 -6.24 -5.82
C LEU A 229 -1.35 -5.17 -6.07
N LYS A 230 -0.09 -5.61 -6.11
CA LYS A 230 1.03 -4.80 -6.58
C LYS A 230 0.98 -4.70 -8.10
N CYS A 231 0.95 -3.48 -8.66
CA CYS A 231 1.01 -3.32 -10.10
C CYS A 231 2.36 -3.80 -10.65
N THR A 232 2.44 -4.11 -11.94
CA THR A 232 3.74 -4.34 -12.57
C THR A 232 4.56 -3.04 -12.51
N PRO A 233 5.84 -3.05 -12.12
CA PRO A 233 6.67 -1.85 -12.14
C PRO A 233 6.63 -1.14 -13.50
N GLN A 234 6.65 0.19 -13.49
CA GLN A 234 6.57 1.05 -14.68
C GLN A 234 5.25 0.95 -15.47
N THR A 235 4.16 0.47 -14.85
CA THR A 235 2.83 0.42 -15.49
C THR A 235 1.82 1.43 -14.98
N ASN A 236 2.13 2.09 -13.87
CA ASN A 236 1.43 3.24 -13.31
C ASN A 236 2.41 4.43 -13.21
N SER A 237 1.89 5.63 -12.98
CA SER A 237 2.74 6.80 -12.71
C SER A 237 3.30 6.74 -11.30
N THR A 238 4.54 7.20 -11.16
CA THR A 238 5.22 7.50 -9.90
C THR A 238 5.51 8.99 -9.73
N ASP A 239 4.90 9.82 -10.57
CA ASP A 239 5.02 11.28 -10.53
C ASP A 239 4.41 11.82 -9.22
N GLY A 240 5.20 12.62 -8.49
CA GLY A 240 4.86 13.08 -7.14
C GLY A 240 4.77 11.97 -6.09
N ILE A 241 5.39 10.82 -6.30
CA ILE A 241 5.48 9.75 -5.30
C ILE A 241 6.92 9.66 -4.80
N PHE A 242 7.13 9.74 -3.48
CA PHE A 242 8.43 9.50 -2.87
C PHE A 242 8.75 8.00 -2.96
N GLN A 243 9.70 7.68 -3.83
CA GLN A 243 10.26 6.34 -3.97
C GLN A 243 11.57 6.20 -3.19
N VAL A 244 11.73 5.13 -2.43
CA VAL A 244 13.00 4.86 -1.69
C VAL A 244 13.95 4.11 -2.60
N VAL A 245 13.44 3.10 -3.32
CA VAL A 245 14.18 2.48 -4.41
C VAL A 245 13.38 2.34 -5.72
N PRO A 246 13.49 3.32 -6.64
CA PRO A 246 12.66 3.41 -7.84
C PRO A 246 12.69 2.19 -8.77
N THR A 247 13.77 1.40 -8.77
CA THR A 247 13.94 0.27 -9.71
C THR A 247 12.78 -0.74 -9.70
N PHE A 248 12.31 -1.12 -8.52
CA PHE A 248 11.25 -2.13 -8.36
C PHE A 248 9.97 -1.56 -7.76
N GLU A 249 10.05 -0.34 -7.25
CA GLU A 249 8.93 0.30 -6.60
C GLU A 249 7.79 0.59 -7.56
N THR A 250 6.60 0.26 -7.08
CA THR A 250 5.36 0.46 -7.79
C THR A 250 4.21 0.59 -6.80
N VAL A 251 3.07 1.06 -7.30
CA VAL A 251 1.88 1.30 -6.47
C VAL A 251 0.94 0.10 -6.58
N GLY A 252 0.19 -0.14 -5.53
CA GLY A 252 -0.88 -1.13 -5.52
C GLY A 252 -2.01 -0.77 -4.58
N GLY A 253 -3.12 -1.47 -4.75
CA GLY A 253 -4.30 -1.33 -3.90
C GLY A 253 -4.39 -2.40 -2.83
N MET A 254 -5.15 -2.12 -1.79
CA MET A 254 -5.61 -3.09 -0.80
C MET A 254 -7.12 -2.95 -0.59
N ALA A 255 -7.81 -4.07 -0.42
CA ALA A 255 -9.24 -4.12 -0.14
C ALA A 255 -9.66 -5.43 0.55
N LYS A 256 -10.87 -5.45 1.12
CA LYS A 256 -11.50 -6.66 1.68
C LYS A 256 -12.02 -7.62 0.61
N PRO A 257 -12.71 -7.17 -0.46
CA PRO A 257 -13.07 -8.03 -1.57
C PRO A 257 -12.21 -7.77 -2.81
N VAL A 258 -12.04 -8.80 -3.63
CA VAL A 258 -11.30 -8.73 -4.91
C VAL A 258 -11.92 -7.71 -5.87
N ARG A 259 -13.24 -7.48 -5.82
CA ARG A 259 -13.92 -6.49 -6.67
C ARG A 259 -13.46 -5.07 -6.39
N ASP A 260 -13.35 -4.70 -5.12
CA ASP A 260 -12.91 -3.37 -4.73
C ASP A 260 -11.43 -3.19 -5.07
N LEU A 261 -10.63 -4.24 -4.89
CA LEU A 261 -9.23 -4.28 -5.32
C LEU A 261 -9.09 -4.06 -6.83
N ALA A 262 -9.96 -4.71 -7.63
CA ALA A 262 -10.01 -4.52 -9.07
C ALA A 262 -10.39 -3.08 -9.46
N ASN A 263 -11.39 -2.49 -8.78
CA ASN A 263 -11.83 -1.12 -9.02
C ASN A 263 -10.70 -0.11 -8.74
N ILE A 264 -10.05 -0.20 -7.58
CA ILE A 264 -8.96 0.72 -7.24
C ILE A 264 -7.74 0.52 -8.14
N THR A 265 -7.43 -0.72 -8.52
CA THR A 265 -6.33 -1.02 -9.47
C THR A 265 -6.59 -0.36 -10.83
N ASN A 266 -7.83 -0.38 -11.32
CA ASN A 266 -8.17 0.31 -12.56
C ASN A 266 -7.95 1.83 -12.47
N VAL A 267 -8.25 2.45 -11.33
CA VAL A 267 -7.96 3.89 -11.13
C VAL A 267 -6.44 4.14 -11.15
N ILE A 268 -5.64 3.31 -10.49
CA ILE A 268 -4.16 3.40 -10.49
C ILE A 268 -3.60 3.32 -11.92
N LEU A 269 -4.09 2.38 -12.73
CA LEU A 269 -3.61 2.14 -14.09
C LEU A 269 -4.10 3.17 -15.12
N GLN A 270 -5.06 4.02 -14.74
CA GLN A 270 -5.49 5.17 -15.54
C GLN A 270 -4.60 6.40 -15.32
N ALA A 271 -3.80 6.44 -14.25
CA ALA A 271 -2.95 7.58 -13.89
C ALA A 271 -1.69 7.72 -14.77
N VAL A 272 -1.75 7.39 -16.06
CA VAL A 272 -0.63 7.42 -17.01
C VAL A 272 -1.03 8.08 -18.33
N LYS A 273 -0.06 8.46 -19.17
CA LYS A 273 -0.33 9.11 -20.48
C LYS A 273 -1.11 8.19 -21.44
N GLU A 274 -0.84 6.89 -21.37
CA GLU A 274 -1.56 5.86 -22.12
C GLU A 274 -2.30 4.96 -21.12
N PRO A 275 -3.54 5.31 -20.75
CA PRO A 275 -4.32 4.58 -19.76
C PRO A 275 -4.45 3.11 -20.11
N ARG A 276 -4.40 2.27 -19.08
CA ARG A 276 -4.66 0.84 -19.21
C ARG A 276 -5.86 0.48 -18.34
N SER A 277 -6.69 -0.41 -18.86
CA SER A 277 -7.78 -1.01 -18.10
C SER A 277 -7.54 -2.51 -18.00
N ILE A 278 -7.64 -3.05 -16.79
CA ILE A 278 -7.72 -4.49 -16.61
C ILE A 278 -9.20 -4.86 -16.60
N GLN A 279 -9.61 -5.69 -17.57
CA GLN A 279 -10.89 -6.36 -17.52
C GLN A 279 -10.78 -7.55 -16.57
N PHE A 280 -11.13 -7.31 -15.31
CA PHE A 280 -11.35 -8.40 -14.37
C PHE A 280 -12.65 -9.11 -14.76
N LYS A 281 -12.53 -10.25 -15.46
CA LYS A 281 -13.64 -11.18 -15.65
C LYS A 281 -13.78 -12.04 -14.40
N LEU A 282 -14.27 -11.42 -13.33
CA LEU A 282 -14.58 -12.14 -12.11
C LEU A 282 -16.03 -12.64 -12.25
N PRO A 283 -16.28 -13.96 -12.17
CA PRO A 283 -17.64 -14.46 -12.17
C PRO A 283 -18.47 -13.84 -11.04
N ASP A 284 -19.70 -13.42 -11.31
CA ASP A 284 -20.55 -12.72 -10.34
C ASP A 284 -20.78 -13.56 -9.06
N PHE A 285 -20.78 -14.89 -9.18
CA PHE A 285 -20.92 -15.82 -8.05
C PHE A 285 -19.73 -15.79 -7.07
N LEU A 286 -18.58 -15.21 -7.43
CA LEU A 286 -17.45 -15.08 -6.52
C LEU A 286 -17.67 -14.00 -5.45
N PHE A 287 -18.77 -13.26 -5.50
CA PHE A 287 -19.04 -12.10 -4.64
C PHE A 287 -20.24 -12.26 -3.72
N ASP A 288 -21.01 -13.35 -3.84
CA ASP A 288 -22.06 -13.69 -2.88
C ASP A 288 -21.44 -14.42 -1.70
N SER A 289 -21.23 -13.71 -0.59
CA SER A 289 -20.60 -14.24 0.63
C SER A 289 -21.61 -14.98 1.52
N ASP A 290 -22.29 -16.00 1.00
CA ASP A 290 -23.11 -16.88 1.83
C ASP A 290 -22.26 -17.99 2.49
N GLU A 291 -22.86 -18.75 3.42
CA GLU A 291 -22.16 -19.85 4.09
C GLU A 291 -21.65 -20.91 3.11
N ALA A 292 -22.34 -21.11 1.98
CA ALA A 292 -21.95 -22.06 0.95
C ALA A 292 -20.70 -21.56 0.20
N TYR A 293 -20.59 -20.26 -0.09
CA TYR A 293 -19.40 -19.62 -0.66
C TYR A 293 -18.22 -19.67 0.31
N LEU A 294 -18.41 -19.37 1.60
CA LEU A 294 -17.32 -19.48 2.58
C LEU A 294 -16.79 -20.92 2.68
N ALA A 295 -17.71 -21.91 2.65
CA ALA A 295 -17.34 -23.32 2.57
C ALA A 295 -16.65 -23.67 1.24
N GLN A 296 -17.07 -23.07 0.12
CA GLN A 296 -16.48 -23.25 -1.20
C GLN A 296 -15.08 -22.64 -1.31
N VAL A 297 -14.86 -21.43 -0.78
CA VAL A 297 -13.55 -20.76 -0.72
C VAL A 297 -12.63 -21.55 0.19
N LYS A 298 -13.09 -21.95 1.38
CA LYS A 298 -12.32 -22.83 2.27
C LYS A 298 -11.96 -24.14 1.57
N GLY A 299 -12.92 -24.78 0.91
CA GLY A 299 -12.71 -25.98 0.12
C GLY A 299 -11.77 -25.77 -1.07
N ALA A 300 -11.81 -24.61 -1.74
CA ALA A 300 -10.92 -24.25 -2.84
C ALA A 300 -9.49 -23.98 -2.36
N ILE A 301 -9.33 -23.34 -1.20
CA ILE A 301 -8.04 -23.13 -0.53
C ILE A 301 -7.47 -24.49 -0.08
N GLU A 302 -8.27 -25.31 0.59
CA GLU A 302 -7.86 -26.67 1.00
C GLU A 302 -7.51 -27.54 -0.21
N LYS A 303 -8.27 -27.43 -1.31
CA LYS A 303 -7.99 -28.10 -2.57
C LYS A 303 -6.73 -27.54 -3.24
N ALA A 304 -6.50 -26.23 -3.23
CA ALA A 304 -5.27 -25.62 -3.74
C ALA A 304 -4.06 -26.09 -2.92
N ILE A 305 -4.16 -26.09 -1.59
CA ILE A 305 -3.15 -26.65 -0.67
C ILE A 305 -2.93 -28.14 -0.97
N ASN A 306 -3.98 -28.92 -1.19
CA ASN A 306 -3.88 -30.35 -1.48
C ASN A 306 -3.31 -30.62 -2.88
N ILE A 307 -3.64 -29.81 -3.89
CA ILE A 307 -3.03 -29.87 -5.23
C ILE A 307 -1.55 -29.51 -5.15
N ILE A 308 -1.18 -28.48 -4.38
CA ILE A 308 0.22 -28.13 -4.11
C ILE A 308 0.95 -29.29 -3.43
N ARG A 309 0.30 -29.95 -2.45
CA ARG A 309 0.85 -31.13 -1.74
C ARG A 309 0.96 -32.39 -2.62
N GLN A 310 0.01 -32.60 -3.54
CA GLN A 310 -0.10 -33.81 -4.37
C GLN A 310 0.61 -33.70 -5.72
N GLY A 311 0.73 -32.48 -6.27
CA GLY A 311 1.22 -32.19 -7.64
C GLY A 311 2.74 -32.16 -7.81
N GLY A 312 3.51 -32.21 -6.72
CA GLY A 312 4.93 -32.53 -6.77
C GLY A 312 5.90 -31.35 -6.67
N GLY A 313 6.84 -31.51 -5.72
CA GLY A 313 8.17 -30.90 -5.72
C GLY A 313 8.28 -29.46 -5.20
N PRO A 314 9.30 -29.13 -4.38
CA PRO A 314 9.63 -27.73 -4.14
C PRO A 314 9.93 -27.07 -5.48
N LEU A 315 9.37 -25.88 -5.71
CA LEU A 315 9.90 -24.97 -6.70
C LEU A 315 11.36 -24.70 -6.29
N ILE A 316 12.33 -25.27 -7.01
CA ILE A 316 13.74 -24.89 -6.85
C ILE A 316 13.86 -23.49 -7.44
N ILE A 317 13.53 -22.51 -6.63
CA ILE A 317 13.88 -21.14 -6.93
C ILE A 317 15.42 -21.11 -6.89
N PRO A 318 16.12 -20.64 -7.94
CA PRO A 318 17.57 -20.46 -7.89
C PRO A 318 17.92 -19.64 -6.64
N SER A 319 19.06 -19.93 -5.99
CA SER A 319 19.45 -19.39 -4.67
C SER A 319 19.06 -17.91 -4.52
N ILE A 320 17.90 -17.66 -3.89
CA ILE A 320 17.35 -16.32 -3.67
C ILE A 320 18.38 -15.47 -2.94
N SER A 321 19.16 -16.10 -2.06
CA SER A 321 20.28 -15.48 -1.34
C SER A 321 21.35 -14.90 -2.27
N LEU A 322 21.62 -15.50 -3.44
CA LEU A 322 22.58 -14.96 -4.43
C LEU A 322 21.99 -13.75 -5.17
N ILE A 323 20.71 -13.80 -5.53
CA ILE A 323 20.00 -12.70 -6.20
C ILE A 323 19.88 -11.50 -5.25
N LEU A 324 19.44 -11.74 -4.01
CA LEU A 324 19.36 -10.74 -2.94
C LEU A 324 20.72 -10.14 -2.57
N GLY A 325 21.76 -10.97 -2.48
CA GLY A 325 23.11 -10.53 -2.08
C GLY A 325 23.78 -9.60 -3.10
N ARG A 326 23.57 -9.84 -4.40
CA ARG A 326 24.09 -8.95 -5.46
C ARG A 326 23.31 -7.65 -5.62
N LEU A 327 22.06 -7.62 -5.13
CA LEU A 327 21.16 -6.50 -5.32
C LEU A 327 21.17 -5.51 -4.15
N SER A 328 21.07 -6.03 -2.93
CA SER A 328 21.03 -5.23 -1.70
C SER A 328 22.27 -4.34 -1.51
N SER A 329 23.44 -4.80 -1.96
CA SER A 329 24.70 -4.05 -1.82
C SER A 329 24.85 -2.86 -2.77
N LYS A 330 24.06 -2.77 -3.85
CA LYS A 330 24.20 -1.74 -4.90
C LYS A 330 23.01 -0.80 -5.01
N MET A 331 21.86 -1.16 -4.45
CA MET A 331 20.65 -0.31 -4.42
C MET A 331 20.70 0.77 -3.35
N THR A 332 21.63 0.68 -2.40
CA THR A 332 21.83 1.67 -1.34
C THR A 332 22.14 3.06 -1.92
N ALA A 333 22.84 3.13 -3.06
CA ALA A 333 23.03 4.37 -3.82
C ALA A 333 21.72 5.01 -4.32
N GLU A 334 20.71 4.22 -4.70
CA GLU A 334 19.42 4.76 -5.15
C GLU A 334 18.67 5.49 -4.03
N VAL A 335 18.87 5.06 -2.78
CA VAL A 335 18.23 5.71 -1.63
C VAL A 335 18.71 7.16 -1.52
N ARG A 336 20.02 7.40 -1.60
CA ARG A 336 20.58 8.76 -1.59
C ARG A 336 20.01 9.60 -2.72
N ASP A 337 20.07 9.09 -3.94
CA ASP A 337 19.67 9.85 -5.12
C ASP A 337 18.17 10.15 -5.11
N SER A 338 17.34 9.20 -4.67
CA SER A 338 15.89 9.35 -4.62
C SER A 338 15.44 10.28 -3.49
N VAL A 339 16.07 10.20 -2.31
CA VAL A 339 15.82 11.14 -1.20
C VAL A 339 16.21 12.56 -1.64
N ASN A 340 17.39 12.74 -2.23
CA ASN A 340 17.83 14.06 -2.70
C ASN A 340 16.91 14.62 -3.81
N ALA A 341 16.49 13.78 -4.75
CA ALA A 341 15.55 14.18 -5.81
C ALA A 341 14.19 14.61 -5.23
N TYR A 342 13.70 13.88 -4.22
CA TYR A 342 12.48 14.25 -3.52
C TYR A 342 12.62 15.61 -2.81
N LEU A 343 13.69 15.81 -2.02
CA LEU A 343 13.93 17.05 -1.28
C LEU A 343 14.12 18.27 -2.19
N ALA A 344 14.70 18.08 -3.37
CA ALA A 344 14.83 19.12 -4.39
C ALA A 344 13.47 19.58 -4.95
N GLY A 345 12.45 18.71 -4.91
CA GLY A 345 11.08 19.00 -5.35
C GLY A 345 10.20 19.68 -4.29
N LEU A 346 10.69 19.85 -3.06
CA LEU A 346 9.98 20.52 -1.98
C LEU A 346 10.06 22.04 -2.12
N THR A 347 8.95 22.74 -1.89
CA THR A 347 8.92 24.21 -1.85
C THR A 347 9.36 24.72 -0.48
N ASP A 348 8.91 24.07 0.60
CA ASP A 348 9.29 24.38 1.98
C ASP A 348 9.74 23.13 2.71
N THR A 349 10.90 23.21 3.38
CA THR A 349 11.52 22.09 4.12
C THR A 349 12.73 22.58 4.92
N PRO A 350 12.97 22.07 6.14
CA PRO A 350 14.18 22.39 6.92
C PRO A 350 15.46 21.71 6.39
N VAL A 351 15.34 20.78 5.45
CA VAL A 351 16.46 19.99 4.88
C VAL A 351 16.33 19.85 3.36
N ARG A 352 17.47 19.84 2.67
CA ARG A 352 17.58 19.78 1.20
C ARG A 352 18.39 18.60 0.68
N THR A 353 19.08 17.87 1.58
CA THR A 353 19.86 16.69 1.22
C THR A 353 19.67 15.56 2.24
N LEU A 354 19.99 14.33 1.84
CA LEU A 354 20.07 13.18 2.73
C LEU A 354 21.10 13.42 3.87
N GLU A 355 22.22 14.08 3.57
CA GLU A 355 23.21 14.46 4.58
C GLU A 355 22.61 15.37 5.67
N GLU A 356 21.81 16.36 5.27
CA GLU A 356 21.12 17.24 6.22
C GLU A 356 20.06 16.50 7.04
N ILE A 357 19.35 15.52 6.47
CA ILE A 357 18.47 14.62 7.25
C ILE A 357 19.29 13.87 8.31
N ILE A 358 20.42 13.29 7.91
CA ILE A 358 21.28 12.51 8.81
C ILE A 358 21.76 13.37 9.97
N ASP A 359 22.21 14.58 9.69
CA ASP A 359 22.70 15.52 10.70
C ASP A 359 21.58 16.09 11.57
N TRP A 360 20.39 16.33 11.00
CA TRP A 360 19.22 16.71 11.78
C TRP A 360 18.84 15.59 12.76
N ASN A 361 18.82 14.34 12.33
CA ASN A 361 18.52 13.19 13.19
C ASN A 361 19.53 13.06 14.34
N LYS A 362 20.83 13.29 14.08
CA LYS A 362 21.88 13.28 15.13
C LYS A 362 21.68 14.38 16.16
N LYS A 363 21.18 15.55 15.75
CA LYS A 363 20.94 16.71 16.63
C LYS A 363 19.66 16.57 17.44
N HIS A 364 18.73 15.70 17.02
CA HIS A 364 17.43 15.49 17.66
C HIS A 364 17.17 14.00 17.96
N PRO A 365 18.05 13.31 18.72
CA PRO A 365 17.91 11.88 19.00
C PRO A 365 16.59 11.53 19.71
N GLU A 366 16.07 12.44 20.54
CA GLU A 366 14.79 12.31 21.25
C GLU A 366 13.57 12.25 20.31
N LEU A 367 13.71 12.73 19.08
CA LEU A 367 12.65 12.76 18.07
C LEU A 367 12.68 11.54 17.14
N GLN A 368 13.60 10.58 17.33
CA GLN A 368 13.81 9.48 16.37
C GLN A 368 13.06 8.20 16.72
N ALA A 369 12.23 8.19 17.77
CA ALA A 369 11.56 7.00 18.29
C ALA A 369 12.51 5.80 18.55
N GLY A 370 13.78 6.07 18.86
CA GLY A 370 14.81 5.05 19.06
C GLY A 370 15.23 4.30 17.78
N ILE A 371 14.87 4.81 16.60
CA ILE A 371 15.23 4.23 15.31
C ILE A 371 16.64 4.70 14.92
N GLU A 372 17.55 3.75 14.76
CA GLU A 372 18.89 4.00 14.23
C GLU A 372 18.84 4.37 12.75
N GLN A 373 19.85 5.11 12.27
CA GLN A 373 19.91 5.60 10.88
C GLN A 373 21.07 5.01 10.05
N THR A 374 21.47 3.77 10.35
CA THR A 374 22.63 3.11 9.74
C THR A 374 22.51 2.98 8.22
N TYR A 375 21.30 2.74 7.69
CA TYR A 375 21.08 2.61 6.25
C TYR A 375 21.10 3.95 5.52
N LEU A 376 20.61 5.03 6.14
CA LEU A 376 20.75 6.38 5.58
C LEU A 376 22.24 6.76 5.48
N ILE A 377 23.03 6.48 6.52
CA ILE A 377 24.48 6.73 6.52
C ILE A 377 25.18 5.90 5.45
N ALA A 378 24.81 4.62 5.29
CA ALA A 378 25.35 3.76 4.24
C ALA A 378 25.02 4.30 2.84
N ALA A 379 23.78 4.74 2.61
CA ALA A 379 23.33 5.34 1.36
C ALA A 379 24.10 6.62 1.01
N GLN A 380 24.29 7.51 1.98
CA GLN A 380 25.03 8.75 1.79
C GLN A 380 26.49 8.48 1.36
N ASN A 381 27.12 7.45 1.93
CA ASN A 381 28.51 7.10 1.67
C ASN A 381 28.70 6.13 0.48
N ASP A 382 27.62 5.72 -0.19
CA ASP A 382 27.68 4.76 -1.29
C ASP A 382 28.35 5.39 -2.52
N THR A 383 29.37 4.71 -3.06
CA THR A 383 30.16 5.16 -4.22
C THR A 383 29.79 4.44 -5.52
N THR A 384 28.72 3.65 -5.54
CA THR A 384 28.26 2.90 -6.72
C THR A 384 28.01 3.85 -7.88
N THR A 385 28.60 3.56 -9.05
CA THR A 385 28.43 4.40 -10.24
C THR A 385 27.10 4.09 -10.96
N PRO A 386 26.58 5.01 -11.81
CA PRO A 386 25.41 4.75 -12.64
C PRO A 386 25.53 3.50 -13.52
N GLU A 387 26.74 3.20 -14.02
CA GLU A 387 27.03 2.01 -14.82
C GLU A 387 26.93 0.74 -13.98
N GLU A 388 27.54 0.72 -12.79
CA GLU A 388 27.47 -0.42 -11.87
C GLU A 388 26.03 -0.69 -11.42
N LEU A 389 25.25 0.37 -11.21
CA LEU A 389 23.83 0.27 -10.87
C LEU A 389 23.03 -0.30 -12.05
N ALA A 390 23.28 0.17 -13.27
CA ALA A 390 22.62 -0.34 -14.47
C ALA A 390 22.92 -1.84 -14.71
N GLU A 391 24.17 -2.26 -14.49
CA GLU A 391 24.56 -3.68 -14.56
C GLU A 391 23.84 -4.53 -13.50
N ALA A 392 23.78 -4.04 -12.25
CA ALA A 392 23.08 -4.73 -11.17
C ALA A 392 21.57 -4.90 -11.48
N ARG A 393 20.93 -3.83 -11.98
CA ARG A 393 19.52 -3.86 -12.41
C ARG A 393 19.27 -4.87 -13.52
N ALA A 394 20.14 -4.91 -14.54
CA ALA A 394 20.04 -5.86 -15.63
C ALA A 394 20.19 -7.31 -15.15
N PHE A 395 21.19 -7.57 -14.29
CA PHE A 395 21.42 -8.89 -13.73
C PHE A 395 20.22 -9.40 -12.93
N VAL A 396 19.68 -8.59 -12.01
CA VAL A 396 18.55 -9.01 -11.15
C VAL A 396 17.28 -9.23 -11.95
N LYS A 397 16.99 -8.35 -12.91
CA LYS A 397 15.83 -8.53 -13.78
C LYS A 397 15.92 -9.85 -14.56
N GLN A 398 17.10 -10.16 -15.09
CA GLN A 398 17.37 -11.42 -15.81
C GLN A 398 17.23 -12.64 -14.88
N ALA A 399 17.87 -12.60 -13.71
CA ALA A 399 17.92 -13.70 -12.76
C ALA A 399 16.55 -14.01 -12.13
N SER A 400 15.73 -12.99 -11.82
CA SER A 400 14.42 -13.16 -11.18
C SER A 400 13.29 -13.43 -12.18
N GLY A 401 13.37 -12.86 -13.38
CA GLY A 401 12.36 -13.01 -14.41
C GLY A 401 12.66 -14.16 -15.36
N PRO A 402 13.37 -13.91 -16.48
CA PRO A 402 13.69 -14.91 -17.49
C PRO A 402 14.29 -16.21 -16.95
N ASP A 403 15.25 -16.16 -16.02
CA ASP A 403 15.98 -17.35 -15.57
C ASP A 403 15.28 -18.10 -14.42
N ALA A 404 14.25 -17.49 -13.81
CA ALA A 404 13.50 -18.05 -12.70
C ALA A 404 11.99 -18.09 -12.99
N LEU A 405 11.24 -17.04 -12.63
CA LEU A 405 9.77 -17.06 -12.67
C LEU A 405 9.23 -17.40 -14.06
N PHE A 406 9.73 -16.74 -15.11
CA PHE A 406 9.20 -16.91 -16.46
C PHE A 406 9.62 -18.23 -17.09
N LYS A 407 10.81 -18.73 -16.77
CA LYS A 407 11.27 -20.07 -17.19
C LYS A 407 10.36 -21.16 -16.63
N VAL A 408 10.10 -21.12 -15.33
CA VAL A 408 9.21 -22.09 -14.66
C VAL A 408 7.81 -22.03 -15.27
N MET A 409 7.25 -20.82 -15.44
CA MET A 409 5.93 -20.67 -16.04
C MET A 409 5.85 -21.20 -17.47
N ASP A 410 6.93 -21.17 -18.25
CA ASP A 410 6.95 -21.70 -19.61
C ASP A 410 7.12 -23.21 -19.65
N GLU A 411 8.12 -23.73 -18.94
CA GLU A 411 8.43 -25.16 -18.91
C GLU A 411 7.24 -25.98 -18.40
N LEU A 412 6.48 -25.41 -17.45
CA LEU A 412 5.29 -26.03 -16.86
C LEU A 412 3.96 -25.49 -17.42
N GLN A 413 4.00 -24.60 -18.42
CA GLN A 413 2.82 -23.99 -19.04
C GLN A 413 1.83 -23.34 -18.05
N LEU A 414 2.34 -22.68 -17.01
CA LEU A 414 1.54 -22.05 -15.95
C LEU A 414 1.01 -20.68 -16.36
N ASP A 415 -0.18 -20.34 -15.89
CA ASP A 415 -0.77 -19.01 -15.99
C ASP A 415 -0.50 -18.12 -14.76
N ALA A 416 -0.27 -18.75 -13.60
CA ALA A 416 0.07 -18.07 -12.33
C ALA A 416 0.94 -18.96 -11.43
N ILE A 417 1.61 -18.34 -10.46
CA ILE A 417 2.33 -19.00 -9.37
C ILE A 417 1.72 -18.52 -8.05
N CYS A 418 1.43 -19.46 -7.15
CA CYS A 418 0.94 -19.16 -5.80
C CYS A 418 1.95 -19.67 -4.77
N ALA A 419 2.22 -18.87 -3.74
CA ALA A 419 3.10 -19.21 -2.63
C ALA A 419 2.71 -18.38 -1.39
N PRO A 420 3.16 -18.74 -0.18
CA PRO A 420 2.97 -17.91 1.01
C PRO A 420 3.50 -16.49 0.79
N THR A 421 2.69 -15.49 1.13
CA THR A 421 2.93 -14.07 0.82
C THR A 421 4.18 -13.50 1.52
N ASP A 422 4.52 -14.01 2.71
CA ASP A 422 5.71 -13.67 3.49
C ASP A 422 6.94 -14.50 3.08
N GLY A 423 6.81 -15.32 2.04
CA GLY A 423 7.91 -16.04 1.41
C GLY A 423 8.65 -15.23 0.36
N PRO A 424 9.77 -15.75 -0.16
CA PRO A 424 10.64 -15.05 -1.12
C PRO A 424 10.03 -14.81 -2.50
N ILE A 425 8.77 -15.21 -2.72
CA ILE A 425 8.08 -15.02 -3.99
C ILE A 425 7.84 -13.54 -4.29
N CYS A 426 7.57 -12.72 -3.26
CA CYS A 426 7.31 -11.30 -3.40
C CYS A 426 8.54 -10.57 -3.97
N THR A 427 9.71 -10.89 -3.43
CA THR A 427 11.03 -10.45 -3.87
C THR A 427 11.27 -10.74 -5.35
N LEU A 428 11.12 -12.01 -5.77
CA LEU A 428 11.35 -12.39 -7.17
C LEU A 428 10.37 -11.69 -8.12
N ALA A 429 9.11 -11.61 -7.74
CA ALA A 429 8.08 -11.00 -8.57
C ALA A 429 8.23 -9.47 -8.64
N ALA A 430 8.74 -8.83 -7.59
CA ALA A 430 9.14 -7.43 -7.66
C ALA A 430 10.30 -7.21 -8.67
N MET A 431 11.34 -8.04 -8.56
CA MET A 431 12.57 -7.93 -9.35
C MET A 431 12.41 -8.31 -10.83
N ALA A 432 11.59 -9.32 -11.11
CA ALA A 432 11.33 -9.77 -12.47
C ALA A 432 10.68 -8.69 -13.35
N GLY A 433 9.87 -7.82 -12.74
CA GLY A 433 9.16 -6.74 -13.42
C GLY A 433 8.37 -7.22 -14.65
N LYS A 434 8.29 -6.38 -15.69
CA LYS A 434 7.57 -6.71 -16.92
C LYS A 434 8.37 -7.67 -17.81
N SER A 435 7.72 -8.74 -18.27
CA SER A 435 8.24 -9.63 -19.32
C SER A 435 8.42 -8.88 -20.66
N SER A 436 9.64 -8.87 -21.19
CA SER A 436 9.94 -8.38 -22.54
C SER A 436 9.45 -9.42 -23.57
N GLY A 437 8.35 -9.12 -24.28
CA GLY A 437 7.88 -9.92 -25.41
C GLY A 437 6.55 -10.65 -25.22
N ARG A 438 6.02 -10.76 -24.00
CA ARG A 438 4.70 -11.40 -23.76
C ARG A 438 3.59 -10.37 -23.63
N LYS A 439 2.75 -10.27 -24.67
CA LYS A 439 1.62 -9.31 -24.72
C LYS A 439 0.47 -9.61 -23.74
N LYS A 440 0.49 -10.70 -22.94
CA LYS A 440 -0.73 -11.17 -22.23
C LYS A 440 -0.58 -11.81 -20.84
N ARG A 441 0.60 -11.78 -20.19
CA ARG A 441 0.73 -12.33 -18.82
C ARG A 441 1.17 -11.21 -17.87
N TYR A 442 0.28 -10.84 -16.96
CA TYR A 442 0.53 -9.87 -15.90
C TYR A 442 1.00 -10.62 -14.65
N GLN A 443 1.98 -10.07 -13.94
CA GLN A 443 2.33 -10.58 -12.61
C GLN A 443 1.31 -10.00 -11.62
N ALA A 444 0.48 -10.86 -11.06
CA ALA A 444 -0.26 -10.60 -9.83
C ALA A 444 0.34 -11.53 -8.76
N ILE A 445 0.84 -10.94 -7.69
CA ILE A 445 1.23 -11.69 -6.48
C ILE A 445 -0.03 -11.71 -5.63
N PHE A 446 -0.54 -12.91 -5.36
CA PHE A 446 -1.71 -13.13 -4.49
C PHE A 446 -1.27 -13.46 -3.08
#